data_AF-V9NEL5-F1
#
_entry.id   AF-V9NEL5-F1
#
_cell.length_a   1.000
_cell.length_b   1.000
_cell.length_c   1.000
_cell.angle_alpha   90.00
_cell.angle_beta   90.00
_cell.angle_gamma   90.00
#
_symmetry.space_group_name_H-M   'P 1'
#
loop_
_entity.id
_entity.type
_entity.pdbx_description
1 polymer ?
#
loop_
_entity_poly.entity_id
_entity_poly.type
_entity_poly.pdbx_seq_one_letter_code
_entity_poly.pdbx_strand_id
1 'polypeptide(L)'
;MNCCGEVVLYVVMWVLVICCILLQRHSLLGVLLGFEALGLVLFCLFISVFGIMQKPVSLSLVFLCLEVCVMSVCLALMIKLVKASGSDYVGVCSLGGSS
;
A
#
# COMPACT_ATOMS: atom_id res chain seq x y z
N MET A 1 13.45 18.70 20.36
CA MET A 1 12.14 18.68 21.04
C MET A 1 11.19 17.89 20.15
N ASN A 2 11.16 16.55 20.26
CA ASN A 2 10.51 15.68 19.24
C ASN A 2 9.48 14.67 19.79
N CYS A 3 9.09 14.73 21.07
CA CYS A 3 8.08 13.82 21.60
C CYS A 3 6.74 13.88 20.83
N CYS A 4 6.35 15.06 20.35
CA CYS A 4 5.07 15.20 19.66
C CYS A 4 5.05 14.46 18.31
N GLY A 5 6.16 14.49 17.57
CA GLY A 5 6.26 13.82 16.26
C GLY A 5 6.22 12.29 16.38
N GLU A 6 6.99 11.72 17.30
CA GLU A 6 7.05 10.27 17.49
C GLU A 6 5.71 9.68 17.99
N VAL A 7 5.02 10.40 18.88
CA VAL A 7 3.69 9.99 19.36
C VAL A 7 2.66 10.03 18.23
N VAL A 8 2.66 11.08 17.40
CA VAL A 8 1.76 11.19 16.24
C VAL A 8 2.00 10.05 15.25
N LEU A 9 3.26 9.68 15.00
CA LEU A 9 3.60 8.57 14.11
C LEU A 9 3.12 7.23 14.64
N TYR A 10 3.28 6.99 15.94
CA TYR A 10 2.77 5.79 16.58
C TYR A 10 1.25 5.69 16.45
N VAL A 11 0.53 6.79 16.71
CA VAL A 11 -0.94 6.82 16.57
C VAL A 11 -1.36 6.56 15.13
N VAL A 12 -0.69 7.18 14.14
CA VAL A 12 -1.02 6.99 12.72
C VAL A 12 -0.73 5.55 12.27
N MET A 13 0.38 4.95 12.68
CA MET A 13 0.68 3.53 12.43
C MET A 13 -0.40 2.61 12.99
N TRP A 14 -0.83 2.84 14.23
CA TRP A 14 -1.91 2.07 14.85
C TRP A 14 -3.24 2.23 14.13
N VAL A 15 -3.61 3.46 13.77
CA VAL A 15 -4.86 3.73 13.03
C VAL A 15 -4.81 3.08 11.64
N LEU A 16 -3.67 3.11 10.96
CA LEU A 16 -3.49 2.45 9.66
C LEU A 16 -3.64 0.94 9.77
N VAL A 17 -3.03 0.31 10.77
CA VAL A 17 -3.16 -1.14 11.00
C VAL A 17 -4.62 -1.52 11.26
N ILE A 18 -5.33 -0.77 12.10
CA ILE A 18 -6.74 -1.02 12.40
C ILE A 18 -7.61 -0.81 11.15
N CYS A 19 -7.37 0.28 10.40
CA CYS A 19 -8.11 0.58 9.17
C CYS A 19 -7.86 -0.50 8.09
N CYS A 20 -6.61 -0.95 7.93
CA CYS A 20 -6.25 -2.05 7.05
C CYS A 20 -7.00 -3.34 7.41
N ILE A 21 -7.00 -3.74 8.69
CA ILE A 21 -7.69 -4.96 9.16
C ILE A 21 -9.21 -4.85 8.93
N LEU A 22 -9.81 -3.68 9.14
CA LEU A 22 -11.23 -3.45 8.94
C LEU A 22 -11.62 -3.45 7.45
N LEU A 23 -10.77 -2.89 6.57
CA LEU A 23 -10.99 -2.84 5.12
C LEU A 23 -10.66 -4.16 4.41
N GLN A 24 -9.84 -5.02 5.02
CA GLN A 24 -9.39 -6.30 4.46
C GLN A 24 -10.49 -7.33 4.23
N ARG A 25 -11.68 -7.10 4.79
CA ARG A 25 -12.75 -8.10 4.79
C ARG A 25 -13.38 -8.38 3.43
N HIS A 26 -13.19 -7.54 2.40
CA HIS A 26 -13.91 -7.76 1.13
C HIS A 26 -13.27 -7.23 -0.15
N SER A 27 -12.37 -6.24 -0.12
CA SER A 27 -11.91 -5.59 -1.35
C SER A 27 -10.40 -5.54 -1.45
N LEU A 28 -9.89 -6.13 -2.52
CA LEU A 28 -8.51 -6.03 -2.98
C LEU A 28 -8.04 -4.55 -3.02
N LEU A 29 -8.91 -3.61 -3.40
CA LEU A 29 -8.62 -2.17 -3.40
C LEU A 29 -8.25 -1.62 -2.01
N GLY A 30 -8.79 -2.20 -0.93
CA GLY A 30 -8.46 -1.79 0.44
C GLY A 30 -7.02 -2.11 0.83
N VAL A 31 -6.46 -3.21 0.32
CA VAL A 31 -5.06 -3.58 0.54
C VAL A 31 -4.13 -2.62 -0.22
N LEU A 32 -4.49 -2.23 -1.45
CA LEU A 32 -3.71 -1.29 -2.24
C LEU A 32 -3.69 0.11 -1.61
N LEU A 33 -4.87 0.59 -1.19
CA LEU A 33 -5.01 1.88 -0.53
C LEU A 33 -4.28 1.92 0.82
N GLY A 34 -4.24 0.79 1.54
CA GLY A 34 -3.44 0.64 2.76
C GLY A 34 -1.94 0.71 2.51
N PHE A 35 -1.46 0.13 1.40
CA PHE A 35 -0.06 0.26 0.97
C PHE A 35 0.29 1.70 0.62
N GLU A 36 -0.59 2.39 -0.11
CA GLU A 36 -0.43 3.81 -0.47
C GLU A 36 -0.35 4.71 0.77
N ALA A 37 -1.24 4.50 1.75
CA ALA A 37 -1.22 5.24 3.00
C ALA A 37 0.02 4.94 3.85
N LEU A 38 0.51 3.69 3.85
CA LEU A 38 1.78 3.31 4.50
C LEU A 38 2.99 4.03 3.90
N GLY A 39 3.07 4.11 2.57
CA GLY A 39 4.11 4.83 1.85
C GLY A 39 4.14 6.31 2.23
N LEU A 40 2.97 6.97 2.12
CA LEU A 40 2.81 8.39 2.46
C LEU A 40 3.21 8.71 3.90
N VAL A 41 2.89 7.82 4.86
CA VAL A 41 3.28 8.00 6.26
C VAL A 41 4.79 7.87 6.43
N LEU A 42 5.43 6.88 5.80
CA LEU A 42 6.89 6.74 5.81
C LEU A 42 7.57 7.94 5.15
N PHE A 43 7.02 8.48 4.07
CA PHE A 43 7.52 9.68 3.41
C PHE A 43 7.43 10.92 4.31
N CYS A 44 6.30 11.12 4.99
CA CYS A 44 6.14 12.18 5.99
C CYS A 44 7.12 12.02 7.16
N LEU A 45 7.35 10.78 7.62
CA LEU A 45 8.33 10.44 8.65
C LEU A 45 9.73 10.85 8.20
N PHE A 46 10.08 10.48 6.96
CA PHE A 46 11.35 10.80 6.35
C PHE A 46 11.55 12.31 6.26
N ILE A 47 10.58 13.06 5.76
CA ILE A 47 10.62 14.52 5.70
C ILE A 47 10.70 15.15 7.10
N SER A 48 10.01 14.59 8.09
CA SER A 48 10.02 15.13 9.45
C SER A 48 11.36 14.93 10.15
N VAL A 49 12.00 13.79 9.96
CA VAL A 49 13.33 13.47 10.52
C VAL A 49 14.45 14.18 9.75
N PHE A 50 14.40 14.16 8.42
CA PHE A 50 15.44 14.77 7.57
C PHE A 50 15.24 16.26 7.33
N GLY A 51 14.04 16.81 7.50
CA GLY A 51 13.76 18.24 7.33
C GLY A 51 14.53 19.12 8.30
N ILE A 52 14.98 18.55 9.42
CA ILE A 52 15.85 19.20 10.41
C ILE A 52 17.31 19.28 9.90
N MET A 53 17.71 18.37 8.99
CA MET A 53 19.02 18.32 8.36
C MET A 53 18.94 19.00 6.98
N GLN A 54 19.40 20.24 6.91
CA GLN A 54 19.29 21.09 5.73
C GLN A 54 19.76 20.39 4.43
N LYS A 55 18.81 20.13 3.51
CA LYS A 55 18.87 19.61 2.11
C LYS A 55 18.56 18.11 1.85
N PRO A 56 17.33 17.60 2.11
CA PRO A 56 16.90 16.28 1.66
C PRO A 56 15.98 16.29 0.41
N VAL A 57 15.78 17.43 -0.26
CA VAL A 57 14.77 17.59 -1.33
C VAL A 57 14.94 16.59 -2.47
N SER A 58 16.17 16.36 -2.93
CA SER A 58 16.46 15.39 -4.00
C SER A 58 16.18 13.96 -3.57
N LEU A 59 16.55 13.59 -2.35
CA LEU A 59 16.35 12.24 -1.80
C LEU A 59 14.86 11.94 -1.60
N SER A 60 14.10 12.94 -1.18
CA SER A 60 12.66 12.87 -0.98
C SER A 60 11.92 12.56 -2.29
N LEU A 61 12.29 13.23 -3.39
CA LEU A 61 11.71 12.97 -4.72
C LEU A 61 12.01 11.55 -5.23
N VAL A 62 13.23 11.04 -4.99
CA VAL A 62 13.60 9.66 -5.35
C VAL A 62 12.77 8.66 -4.57
N PHE A 63 12.55 8.91 -3.28
CA PHE A 63 11.73 8.06 -2.42
C PHE A 63 10.26 8.03 -2.88
N LEU A 64 9.68 9.19 -3.20
CA LEU A 64 8.34 9.28 -3.78
C LEU A 64 8.24 8.53 -5.12
N CYS A 65 9.25 8.64 -5.98
CA CYS A 65 9.26 7.94 -7.26
C CYS A 65 9.25 6.42 -7.05
N LEU A 66 10.07 5.90 -6.14
CA LEU A 66 10.09 4.49 -5.79
C LEU A 66 8.77 3.99 -5.20
N GLU A 67 8.13 4.79 -4.33
CA GLU A 67 6.81 4.48 -3.77
C GLU A 67 5.77 4.29 -4.89
N VAL A 68 5.64 5.25 -5.81
CA VAL A 68 4.69 5.18 -6.92
C VAL A 68 5.00 4.00 -7.84
N CYS A 69 6.29 3.68 -8.06
CA CYS A 69 6.69 2.48 -8.81
C CYS A 69 6.21 1.19 -8.13
N VAL A 70 6.39 1.06 -6.82
CA VAL A 70 5.93 -0.11 -6.05
C VAL A 70 4.41 -0.24 -6.12
N MET A 71 3.67 0.87 -5.97
CA MET A 71 2.19 0.85 -6.09
C MET A 71 1.74 0.38 -7.48
N SER A 72 2.42 0.82 -8.54
CA SER A 72 2.11 0.39 -9.92
C SER A 72 2.32 -1.11 -10.12
N VAL A 73 3.42 -1.66 -9.59
CA VAL A 73 3.69 -3.11 -9.65
C VAL A 73 2.67 -3.90 -8.82
N CYS A 74 2.33 -3.43 -7.61
CA CYS A 74 1.31 -4.04 -6.76
C CYS A 74 -0.07 -4.06 -7.46
N LEU A 75 -0.47 -2.96 -8.10
CA LEU A 75 -1.71 -2.89 -8.88
C LEU A 75 -1.67 -3.90 -10.03
N ALA A 76 -0.58 -3.95 -10.78
CA ALA A 76 -0.43 -4.87 -11.91
C ALA A 76 -0.50 -6.35 -11.47
N LEU A 77 0.17 -6.70 -10.35
CA LEU A 77 0.11 -8.03 -9.76
C LEU A 77 -1.31 -8.37 -9.28
N MET A 78 -2.00 -7.43 -8.65
CA MET A 78 -3.39 -7.61 -8.24
C MET A 78 -4.31 -7.90 -9.43
N ILE A 79 -4.18 -7.14 -10.52
CA ILE A 79 -4.96 -7.36 -11.75
C ILE A 79 -4.68 -8.76 -12.33
N LYS A 80 -3.41 -9.19 -12.30
CA LYS A 80 -3.01 -10.54 -12.73
C LYS A 80 -3.60 -11.64 -11.84
N LEU A 81 -3.61 -11.46 -10.51
CA LEU A 81 -4.20 -12.39 -9.56
C LEU A 81 -5.72 -12.50 -9.74
N VAL A 82 -6.42 -11.38 -9.93
CA VAL A 82 -7.86 -11.37 -10.23
C VAL A 82 -8.14 -12.09 -11.55
N LYS A 83 -7.32 -11.87 -12.57
CA LYS A 83 -7.45 -12.58 -13.86
C LYS A 83 -7.20 -14.08 -13.73
N ALA A 84 -6.20 -14.51 -12.96
CA ALA A 84 -5.93 -15.93 -12.72
C ALA A 84 -7.10 -16.58 -11.96
N SER A 85 -7.50 -15.97 -10.84
CA SER A 85 -8.60 -16.48 -10.01
C SER A 85 -9.93 -16.52 -10.77
N GLY A 86 -10.23 -15.55 -11.64
CA GLY A 86 -11.42 -15.58 -12.48
C GLY A 86 -11.35 -16.61 -13.63
N SER A 87 -10.16 -16.86 -14.17
CA SER A 87 -9.95 -17.81 -15.27
C SER A 87 -10.12 -19.27 -14.80
N ASP A 88 -9.65 -19.59 -13.59
CA ASP A 88 -9.76 -20.93 -13.02
C ASP A 88 -11.21 -21.32 -12.67
N TYR A 89 -12.07 -20.34 -12.34
CA TYR A 89 -13.51 -20.57 -12.14
C TYR A 89 -14.27 -20.92 -13.43
N VAL A 90 -13.86 -20.39 -14.59
CA VAL A 90 -14.53 -20.67 -15.88
C VAL A 90 -14.11 -22.04 -16.43
N GLY A 91 -12.85 -22.44 -16.25
CA GLY A 91 -12.36 -23.75 -16.71
C GLY A 91 -13.04 -24.94 -16.02
N VAL A 92 -13.40 -24.82 -14.74
CA VAL A 92 -14.10 -25.87 -13.99
C VAL A 92 -15.58 -25.97 -14.41
N CYS A 93 -16.24 -24.85 -14.74
CA CYS A 93 -17.63 -24.87 -15.20
C CYS A 93 -17.79 -25.41 -16.64
N SER A 94 -16.80 -25.23 -17.51
CA SER A 94 -16.86 -25.76 -18.88
C SER A 94 -16.60 -27.26 -19.00
N LEU A 95 -16.05 -27.90 -17.96
CA LEU A 95 -15.77 -29.35 -17.94
C LEU A 95 -16.89 -30.20 -17.31
N GLY A 96 -18.03 -29.59 -16.97
CA GLY A 96 -19.22 -30.29 -16.46
C GLY A 96 -20.37 -30.46 -17.47
N GLY A 97 -20.20 -29.97 -18.71
CA GLY A 97 -21.25 -29.93 -19.73
C GLY A 97 -21.19 -31.01 -20.83
N SER A 98 -20.30 -32.00 -20.68
CA SER A 98 -20.17 -33.11 -21.63
C SER A 98 -20.57 -34.42 -20.95
N SER A 99 -21.86 -34.64 -20.76
CA SER A 99 -22.46 -35.96 -20.51
C SER A 99 -23.89 -35.97 -21.03
#